data_AF-A0A9X8H8P1-F1
#
_entry.id   AF-A0A9X8H8P1-F1
#
_cell.length_a   1.000
_cell.length_b   1.000
_cell.length_c   1.000
_cell.angle_alpha   90.00
_cell.angle_beta   90.00
_cell.angle_gamma   90.00
#
_symmetry.space_group_name_H-M   'P 1'
#
loop_
_entity.id
_entity.type
_entity.pdbx_description
1 polymer ?
#
loop_
_entity_poly.entity_id
_entity_poly.type
_entity_poly.pdbx_seq_one_letter_code
_entity_poly.pdbx_strand_id
1 'polypeptide(L)'
;EKQMRLLQLEKDKEVQVQKELGVQVDRLTQLLHQEKRHQDELKVQEVEALRLKYIAREERYSKKNIYPVNISNKLTGRFVLDGDRQELKAIKKQLDVLRQVQFSQNKELARLQKEKAELLATGQYTEDSFVIQELSRLIAAKQP
;
A
#
# COMPACT_ATOMS: atom_id res chain seq x y z
N GLU A 1 -61.29 58.21 13.23
CA GLU A 1 -59.95 58.57 13.75
C GLU A 1 -59.38 57.61 14.79
N LYS A 2 -60.06 57.30 15.90
CA LYS A 2 -59.52 56.41 16.96
C LYS A 2 -59.11 55.00 16.47
N GLN A 3 -59.92 54.37 15.61
CA GLN A 3 -59.60 53.04 15.05
C GLN A 3 -58.37 53.05 14.13
N MET A 4 -58.18 54.11 13.34
CA MET A 4 -57.00 54.26 12.48
C MET A 4 -55.71 54.37 13.30
N ARG A 5 -55.75 55.07 14.44
CA ARG A 5 -54.59 55.15 15.34
C ARG A 5 -54.25 53.81 15.97
N LEU A 6 -55.25 53.02 16.36
CA LEU A 6 -55.03 51.67 16.93
C LEU A 6 -54.39 50.73 15.90
N LEU A 7 -54.89 50.73 14.66
CA LEU A 7 -54.32 49.92 13.57
C LEU A 7 -52.86 50.31 13.27
N GLN A 8 -52.54 51.61 13.29
CA GLN A 8 -51.18 52.08 13.08
C GLN A 8 -50.24 51.59 14.20
N LEU A 9 -50.69 51.66 15.45
CA LEU A 9 -49.93 51.22 16.62
C LEU A 9 -49.67 49.72 16.60
N GLU A 10 -50.62 48.93 16.09
CA GLU A 10 -50.47 47.48 15.90
C GLU A 10 -49.46 47.16 14.78
N LYS A 11 -49.52 47.86 13.65
CA LYS A 11 -48.52 47.74 12.58
C LYS A 11 -47.11 48.12 13.05
N ASP A 12 -46.97 49.19 13.82
CA ASP A 12 -45.67 49.63 14.33
C ASP A 12 -45.06 48.59 15.28
N LYS A 13 -45.89 47.94 16.11
CA LYS A 13 -45.48 46.81 16.96
C LYS A 13 -45.05 45.60 16.13
N GLU A 14 -45.80 45.26 15.09
CA GLU A 14 -45.48 44.15 14.21
C GLU A 14 -44.14 44.38 13.50
N VAL A 15 -43.89 45.58 13.00
CA VAL A 15 -42.61 45.99 12.40
C VAL A 15 -41.48 45.91 13.43
N GLN A 16 -41.72 46.30 14.67
CA GLN A 16 -40.73 46.21 15.73
C GLN A 16 -40.37 44.76 16.07
N VAL A 17 -41.36 43.88 16.19
CA VAL A 17 -41.15 42.44 16.41
C VAL A 17 -40.38 41.82 15.24
N GLN A 18 -40.71 42.17 13.98
CA GLN A 18 -39.97 41.68 12.82
C GLN A 18 -38.50 42.11 12.83
N LYS A 19 -38.20 43.35 13.24
CA LYS A 19 -36.82 43.83 13.39
C LYS A 19 -36.07 43.05 14.48
N GLU A 20 -36.70 42.84 15.63
CA GLU A 20 -36.11 42.06 16.73
C GLU A 20 -35.83 40.62 16.30
N LEU A 21 -36.76 40.00 15.57
CA LEU A 21 -36.60 38.66 15.02
C LEU A 21 -35.44 38.60 14.02
N GLY A 22 -35.32 39.60 13.14
CA GLY A 22 -34.21 39.71 12.20
C GLY A 22 -32.85 39.75 12.91
N VAL A 23 -32.73 40.57 13.96
CA VAL A 23 -31.50 40.65 14.77
C VAL A 23 -31.19 39.30 15.46
N GLN A 24 -32.21 38.58 15.93
CA GLN A 24 -32.01 37.26 16.52
C GLN A 24 -31.54 36.22 15.50
N VAL A 25 -32.12 36.22 14.30
CA VAL A 25 -31.72 35.33 13.20
C VAL A 25 -30.28 35.61 12.77
N ASP A 26 -29.89 36.88 12.66
CA ASP A 26 -28.52 37.28 12.32
C ASP A 26 -27.53 36.80 13.39
N ARG A 27 -27.88 36.95 14.67
CA ARG A 27 -27.06 36.46 15.78
C ARG A 27 -26.90 34.94 15.75
N LEU A 28 -27.99 34.20 15.55
CA LEU A 28 -27.95 32.74 15.45
C LEU A 28 -27.12 32.28 14.24
N THR A 29 -27.25 32.99 13.11
CA THR A 29 -26.45 32.72 11.91
C THR A 29 -24.97 32.92 12.20
N GLN A 30 -24.58 33.98 12.91
CA GLN A 30 -23.18 34.20 13.29
C GLN A 30 -22.65 33.11 14.22
N LEU A 31 -23.43 32.70 15.23
CA LEU A 31 -23.05 31.61 16.13
C LEU A 31 -22.88 30.29 15.39
N LEU A 32 -23.77 29.97 14.45
CA LEU A 32 -23.66 28.78 13.62
C LEU A 32 -22.37 28.78 12.76
N HIS A 33 -22.01 29.93 12.19
CA HIS A 33 -20.77 30.07 11.42
C HIS A 33 -19.51 29.96 12.31
N GLN A 34 -19.57 30.44 13.56
CA GLN A 34 -18.48 30.26 14.52
C GLN A 34 -18.32 28.79 14.90
N GLU A 35 -19.41 28.11 15.25
CA GLU A 35 -19.39 26.69 15.61
C GLU A 35 -18.91 25.82 14.45
N LYS A 36 -19.37 26.10 13.22
CA LYS A 36 -18.90 25.37 12.04
C LYS A 36 -17.39 25.51 11.84
N ARG A 37 -16.85 26.73 11.95
CA ARG A 37 -15.40 26.97 11.86
C ARG A 37 -14.63 26.23 12.94
N HIS A 38 -15.12 26.28 14.18
CA HIS A 38 -14.51 25.57 15.30
C HIS A 38 -14.48 24.04 15.07
N GLN A 39 -15.58 23.46 14.57
CA GLN A 39 -15.61 22.03 14.23
C GLN A 39 -14.65 21.67 13.08
N ASP A 40 -14.54 22.52 12.06
CA ASP A 40 -13.63 22.27 10.95
C ASP A 40 -12.16 22.34 11.42
N GLU A 41 -11.82 23.28 12.30
CA GLU A 41 -10.50 23.36 12.94
C GLU A 41 -10.18 22.12 13.79
N LEU A 42 -11.13 21.63 14.59
CA LEU A 42 -10.97 20.40 15.36
C LEU A 42 -10.71 19.18 14.47
N LYS A 43 -11.46 19.05 13.36
CA LYS A 43 -11.24 17.95 12.41
C LYS A 43 -9.86 18.01 11.77
N VAL A 44 -9.38 19.20 11.40
CA VAL A 44 -8.03 19.38 10.86
C VAL A 44 -6.99 18.94 11.89
N GLN A 45 -7.13 19.35 13.16
CA GLN A 45 -6.22 18.93 14.23
C GLN A 45 -6.23 17.42 14.46
N GLU A 46 -7.39 16.77 14.43
CA GLU A 46 -7.49 15.31 14.55
C GLU A 46 -6.79 14.59 13.40
N VAL A 47 -6.98 15.05 12.17
CA VAL A 47 -6.31 14.51 10.98
C VAL A 47 -4.80 14.72 11.07
N GLU A 48 -4.34 15.89 11.49
CA GLU A 48 -2.91 16.16 11.70
C GLU A 48 -2.31 15.29 12.81
N ALA A 49 -3.03 15.09 13.92
CA ALA A 49 -2.60 14.21 15.00
C ALA A 49 -2.48 12.75 14.51
N LEU A 50 -3.42 12.29 13.69
CA LEU A 50 -3.36 10.97 13.05
C LEU A 50 -2.18 10.87 12.08
N ARG A 51 -1.95 11.91 11.27
CA ARG A 51 -0.80 11.98 10.34
C ARG A 51 0.52 11.90 11.10
N LEU A 52 0.67 12.64 12.20
CA LEU A 52 1.87 12.60 13.05
C LEU A 52 2.07 11.22 13.69
N LYS A 53 0.99 10.58 14.18
CA LYS A 53 1.06 9.21 14.69
C LYS A 53 1.50 8.21 13.62
N TYR A 54 1.00 8.35 12.40
CA TYR A 54 1.39 7.51 11.27
C TYR A 54 2.88 7.71 10.94
N ILE A 55 3.34 8.96 10.80
CA ILE A 55 4.76 9.27 10.54
C ILE A 55 5.65 8.68 11.64
N ALA A 56 5.30 8.90 12.91
CA ALA A 56 6.06 8.35 14.03
C ALA A 56 6.08 6.81 14.05
N ARG A 57 4.99 6.16 13.61
CA ARG A 57 4.93 4.70 13.46
C ARG A 57 5.84 4.23 12.33
N GLU A 58 5.79 4.86 11.16
CA GLU A 58 6.65 4.53 10.02
C GLU A 58 8.13 4.75 10.33
N GLU A 59 8.49 5.83 11.02
CA GLU A 59 9.86 6.05 11.48
C GLU A 59 10.34 4.96 12.44
N ARG A 60 9.46 4.44 13.31
CA ARG A 60 9.83 3.32 14.20
C ARG A 60 10.09 2.03 13.41
N TYR A 61 9.27 1.72 12.41
CA TYR A 61 9.52 0.56 11.55
C TYR A 61 10.77 0.74 10.70
N SER A 62 10.97 1.93 10.14
CA SER A 62 12.16 2.28 9.37
C SER A 62 13.42 2.14 10.24
N LYS A 63 13.46 2.74 11.43
CA LYS A 63 14.59 2.61 12.38
C LYS A 63 14.79 1.17 12.86
N LYS A 64 13.72 0.39 13.04
CA LYS A 64 13.81 -1.04 13.37
C LYS A 64 14.38 -1.87 12.21
N ASN A 65 14.20 -1.46 10.97
CA ASN A 65 14.76 -2.15 9.80
C ASN A 65 16.17 -1.66 9.42
N ILE A 66 16.67 -0.60 10.06
CA ILE A 66 18.07 -0.17 10.02
C ILE A 66 18.84 -0.90 11.14
N TYR A 67 18.83 -2.23 11.11
CA TYR A 67 19.94 -2.98 11.69
C TYR A 67 21.08 -2.98 10.67
N PRO A 68 22.36 -2.89 11.08
CA PRO A 68 23.46 -3.03 10.15
C PRO A 68 23.28 -4.37 9.44
N VAL A 69 23.05 -4.32 8.13
CA VAL A 69 23.03 -5.50 7.25
C VAL A 69 24.43 -6.08 7.36
N ASN A 70 24.60 -6.99 8.30
CA ASN A 70 25.85 -7.68 8.52
C ASN A 70 26.07 -8.51 7.25
N ILE A 71 27.00 -8.06 6.42
CA ILE A 71 27.32 -8.61 5.09
C ILE A 71 27.71 -10.11 5.19
N SER A 72 27.92 -10.61 6.41
CA SER A 72 28.10 -12.04 6.73
C SER A 72 26.92 -12.94 6.35
N ASN A 73 25.69 -12.43 6.17
CA ASN A 73 24.53 -13.29 5.88
C ASN A 73 24.37 -13.68 4.40
N LYS A 74 25.34 -13.34 3.54
CA LYS A 74 25.36 -13.71 2.11
C LYS A 74 25.36 -15.23 1.85
N LEU A 75 25.52 -16.07 2.87
CA LEU A 75 25.55 -17.53 2.75
C LEU A 75 24.31 -18.24 3.32
N THR A 76 23.41 -17.54 4.02
CA THR A 76 22.24 -18.18 4.65
C THR A 76 21.00 -17.32 4.42
N GLY A 77 20.29 -17.60 3.31
CA GLY A 77 19.14 -16.83 2.80
C GLY A 77 17.92 -16.77 3.72
N ARG A 78 18.01 -16.01 4.82
CA ARG A 78 16.90 -15.61 5.69
C ARG A 78 16.67 -14.11 5.54
N PHE A 79 15.63 -13.76 4.79
CA PHE A 79 15.08 -12.41 4.75
C PHE A 79 13.96 -12.31 5.79
N VAL A 80 14.11 -11.43 6.77
CA VAL A 80 13.07 -11.12 7.76
C VAL A 80 12.30 -9.91 7.22
N LEU A 81 11.07 -10.15 6.77
CA LEU A 81 10.17 -9.13 6.25
C LEU A 81 9.17 -8.80 7.38
N ASP A 82 9.18 -7.56 7.89
CA ASP A 82 8.20 -7.06 8.88
C ASP A 82 7.04 -6.35 8.14
N GLY A 83 6.24 -7.12 7.40
CA GLY A 83 5.00 -6.69 6.73
C GLY A 83 3.76 -7.40 7.29
N ASP A 84 2.56 -7.00 6.86
CA ASP A 84 1.31 -7.59 7.33
C ASP A 84 1.36 -9.12 7.18
N ARG A 85 1.05 -9.87 8.25
CA ARG A 85 1.31 -11.32 8.33
C ARG A 85 0.71 -12.10 7.15
N GLN A 86 -0.37 -11.59 6.56
CA GLN A 86 -1.01 -12.15 5.37
C GLN A 86 -0.23 -11.85 4.08
N GLU A 87 0.29 -10.64 3.89
CA GLU A 87 1.12 -10.26 2.74
C GLU A 87 2.43 -11.06 2.74
N LEU A 88 3.06 -11.22 3.90
CA LEU A 88 4.26 -12.05 4.04
C LEU A 88 4.00 -13.52 3.70
N LYS A 89 2.83 -14.03 4.07
CA LYS A 89 2.42 -15.40 3.75
C LYS A 89 2.18 -15.56 2.25
N ALA A 90 1.62 -14.54 1.59
CA ALA A 90 1.42 -14.51 0.15
C ALA A 90 2.75 -14.46 -0.61
N ILE A 91 3.66 -13.56 -0.22
CA ILE A 91 4.99 -13.42 -0.81
C ILE A 91 5.81 -14.70 -0.61
N LYS A 92 5.77 -15.31 0.59
CA LYS A 92 6.43 -16.59 0.86
C LYS A 92 5.86 -17.70 -0.02
N LYS A 93 4.53 -17.78 -0.18
CA LYS A 93 3.88 -18.77 -1.05
C LYS A 93 4.31 -18.60 -2.50
N GLN A 94 4.40 -17.37 -3.01
CA GLN A 94 4.89 -17.09 -4.36
C GLN A 94 6.37 -17.46 -4.52
N LEU A 95 7.22 -17.14 -3.55
CA LEU A 95 8.64 -17.53 -3.54
C LEU A 95 8.83 -19.04 -3.50
N ASP A 96 8.03 -19.77 -2.72
CA ASP A 96 8.10 -21.23 -2.64
C ASP A 96 7.68 -21.88 -3.98
N VAL A 97 6.68 -21.33 -4.67
CA VAL A 97 6.29 -21.76 -6.03
C VAL A 97 7.40 -21.48 -7.03
N LEU A 98 7.97 -20.27 -7.03
CA LEU A 98 9.08 -19.91 -7.92
C LEU A 98 10.32 -20.77 -7.66
N ARG A 99 10.63 -21.06 -6.39
CA ARG A 99 11.69 -21.99 -6.03
C ARG A 99 11.42 -23.40 -6.55
N GLN A 100 10.22 -23.94 -6.40
CA GLN A 100 9.89 -25.27 -6.93
C GLN A 100 10.05 -25.34 -8.45
N VAL A 101 9.64 -24.29 -9.17
CA VAL A 101 9.81 -24.17 -10.62
C VAL A 101 11.29 -24.05 -11.01
N GLN A 102 12.08 -23.26 -10.28
CA GLN A 102 13.53 -23.17 -10.52
C GLN A 102 14.26 -24.47 -10.19
N PHE A 103 13.89 -25.16 -9.10
CA PHE A 103 14.46 -26.45 -8.74
C PHE A 103 14.12 -27.55 -9.76
N SER A 104 12.92 -27.55 -10.34
CA SER A 104 12.56 -28.49 -11.41
C SER A 104 13.32 -28.19 -12.71
N GLN A 105 13.43 -26.92 -13.10
CA GLN A 105 14.22 -26.50 -14.26
C GLN A 105 15.71 -26.86 -14.09
N ASN A 106 16.30 -26.62 -12.92
CA ASN A 106 17.69 -26.97 -12.63
C ASN A 106 17.92 -28.48 -12.60
N LYS A 107 16.96 -29.26 -12.10
CA LYS A 107 17.02 -30.73 -12.10
C LYS A 107 16.96 -31.30 -13.52
N GLU A 108 16.12 -30.73 -14.38
CA GLU A 108 16.05 -31.11 -15.80
C GLU A 108 17.32 -30.71 -16.55
N LEU A 109 17.84 -29.51 -16.32
CA LEU A 109 19.11 -29.06 -16.90
C LEU A 109 20.28 -29.98 -16.49
N ALA A 110 20.36 -30.36 -15.21
CA ALA A 110 21.36 -31.30 -14.73
C ALA A 110 21.23 -32.70 -15.36
N ARG A 111 20.00 -33.17 -15.61
CA ARG A 111 19.77 -34.43 -16.34
C ARG A 111 20.25 -34.36 -17.77
N LEU A 112 19.89 -33.32 -18.51
CA LEU A 112 20.30 -33.12 -19.91
C LEU A 112 21.82 -32.98 -20.04
N GLN A 113 22.47 -32.29 -19.10
CA GLN A 113 23.94 -32.19 -19.05
C GLN A 113 24.59 -33.55 -18.80
N LYS A 114 24.02 -34.37 -17.90
CA LYS A 114 24.52 -35.71 -17.61
C LYS A 114 24.35 -36.65 -18.81
N GLU A 115 23.20 -36.61 -19.47
CA GLU A 115 22.92 -37.42 -20.65
C GLU A 115 23.86 -37.06 -21.82
N LYS A 116 24.10 -35.77 -22.06
CA LYS A 116 25.12 -35.32 -23.02
C LYS A 116 26.50 -35.88 -22.68
N ALA A 117 26.90 -35.81 -21.42
CA ALA A 117 28.21 -36.30 -20.98
C ALA A 117 28.34 -37.83 -21.13
N GLU A 118 27.29 -38.59 -20.82
CA GLU A 118 27.25 -40.04 -21.00
C GLU A 118 27.34 -40.44 -22.47
N LEU A 119 26.60 -39.76 -23.36
CA LEU A 119 26.62 -40.04 -24.81
C LEU A 119 27.95 -39.68 -25.48
N LEU A 120 28.63 -38.63 -25.00
CA LEU A 120 29.99 -38.33 -25.44
C LEU A 120 31.00 -39.33 -24.88
N ALA A 121 30.82 -39.79 -23.63
CA ALA A 121 31.70 -40.75 -22.99
C ALA A 121 31.62 -42.16 -23.60
N THR A 122 30.48 -42.56 -24.17
CA THR A 122 30.37 -43.83 -24.93
C THR A 122 31.14 -43.80 -26.26
N GLY A 123 31.55 -42.62 -26.73
CA GLY A 123 32.33 -42.44 -27.97
C GLY A 123 31.55 -42.75 -29.26
N GLN A 124 30.26 -43.10 -29.15
CA GLN A 124 29.38 -43.38 -30.28
C GLN A 124 28.79 -42.11 -30.89
N TYR A 125 28.82 -41.01 -30.14
CA TYR A 125 28.32 -39.71 -30.55
C TYR A 125 29.45 -38.68 -30.44
N THR A 126 29.67 -37.91 -31.51
CA THR A 126 30.59 -36.78 -31.55
C THR A 126 29.85 -35.47 -31.33
N GLU A 127 30.57 -34.37 -31.08
CA GLU A 127 29.94 -33.05 -30.86
C GLU A 127 29.10 -32.57 -32.06
N ASP A 128 29.44 -33.04 -33.26
CA ASP A 128 28.71 -32.73 -34.51
C ASP A 128 27.48 -33.62 -34.72
N SER A 129 27.26 -34.63 -33.88
CA SER A 129 26.11 -35.51 -34.00
C SER A 129 24.82 -34.75 -33.69
N PHE A 130 23.81 -34.94 -34.54
CA PHE A 130 22.50 -34.30 -34.41
C PHE A 130 21.90 -34.43 -33.00
N VAL A 131 22.08 -35.59 -32.36
CA VAL A 131 21.60 -35.86 -31.00
C VAL A 131 22.29 -34.96 -29.96
N ILE A 132 23.61 -34.78 -30.08
CA ILE A 132 24.39 -33.92 -29.17
C ILE A 132 24.12 -32.44 -29.43
N GLN A 133 23.90 -32.04 -30.68
CA GLN A 133 23.52 -30.68 -31.03
C GLN A 133 22.13 -30.32 -30.49
N GLU A 134 21.15 -31.23 -30.60
CA GLU A 134 19.80 -30.99 -30.05
C GLU A 134 19.81 -30.96 -28.52
N LEU A 135 20.58 -31.84 -27.87
CA LEU A 135 20.80 -31.76 -26.41
C LEU A 135 21.46 -30.43 -26.01
N SER A 136 22.43 -29.96 -26.79
CA SER A 136 23.10 -28.67 -26.54
C SER A 136 22.16 -27.49 -26.70
N ARG A 137 21.26 -27.54 -27.71
CA ARG A 137 20.20 -26.55 -27.93
C ARG A 137 19.20 -26.53 -26.77
N LEU A 138 18.78 -27.71 -26.29
CA LEU A 138 17.86 -27.84 -25.16
C LEU A 138 18.48 -27.36 -23.84
N ILE A 139 19.78 -27.60 -23.63
CA ILE A 139 20.52 -27.06 -22.49
C ILE A 139 20.61 -25.54 -22.58
N ALA A 140 20.97 -24.99 -23.75
CA ALA A 140 21.05 -23.55 -23.97
C ALA A 140 19.70 -22.84 -23.77
N ALA A 141 18.60 -23.46 -24.19
CA ALA A 141 17.25 -22.91 -24.01
C ALA A 141 16.76 -22.96 -22.55
N LYS A 142 17.36 -23.79 -21.69
CA LYS A 142 17.01 -23.92 -20.26
C LYS A 142 17.99 -23.20 -19.33
N GLN A 143 19.12 -22.70 -19.83
CA GLN A 143 20.01 -21.83 -19.06
C GLN A 143 19.34 -20.44 -18.89
N PRO A 144 19.32 -19.88 -17.66
CA PRO A 144 18.70 -18.59 -17.37
C PRO A 144 19.50 -17.40 -17.95
#